data_AF-A0A8S2WWL0-F1
#
_entry.id   AF-A0A8S2WWL0-F1
#
_cell.length_a   1.000
_cell.length_b   1.000
_cell.length_c   1.000
_cell.angle_alpha   90.00
_cell.angle_beta   90.00
_cell.angle_gamma   90.00
#
_symmetry.space_group_name_H-M   'P 1'
#
loop_
_entity.id
_entity.type
_entity.pdbx_description
1 polymer ?
#
loop_
_entity_poly.entity_id
_entity_poly.type
_entity_poly.pdbx_seq_one_letter_code
_entity_poly.pdbx_strand_id
1 'polypeptide(L)'
;MPRFAYNKSQLNERLQKQLKDAELKFVTAGSHSFYALENGGVLDLVQTAIDVDAQVGKLNAHDIFYGPKTIRGEAISSKTGINICQEIKSIFESFNLSFGDTSFVTDQGSNMVAAFNITEEARIPCMAHRCNTTLETAWNRVDAKNSTFAVFNLTLS
;
A
#
# COMPACT_ATOMS: atom_id res chain seq x y z
N MET A 1 22.29 -0.15 13.56
CA MET A 1 22.23 0.58 12.28
C MET A 1 23.20 1.75 12.34
N PRO A 2 24.05 1.96 11.33
CA PRO A 2 24.86 3.18 11.27
C PRO A 2 23.90 4.38 11.17
N ARG A 3 23.98 5.33 12.10
CA ARG A 3 23.30 6.62 11.96
C ARG A 3 24.08 7.43 10.95
N PHE A 4 23.58 7.55 9.72
CA PHE A 4 24.10 8.50 8.76
C PHE A 4 23.88 9.92 9.32
N ALA A 5 24.95 10.70 9.43
CA ALA A 5 24.88 12.09 9.86
C ALA A 5 24.16 12.92 8.78
N TYR A 6 23.15 13.68 9.18
CA TYR A 6 22.38 14.55 8.30
C TYR A 6 23.26 15.71 7.83
N ASN A 7 23.95 15.53 6.70
CA ASN A 7 25.06 16.40 6.26
C ASN A 7 24.68 17.32 5.08
N LYS A 8 23.48 17.94 5.11
CA LYS A 8 23.15 19.01 4.14
C LYS A 8 24.21 20.12 4.15
N SER A 9 24.86 20.35 5.29
CA SER A 9 26.00 21.28 5.48
C SER A 9 27.28 20.92 4.73
N GLN A 10 27.43 19.67 4.26
CA GLN A 10 28.60 19.25 3.47
C GLN A 10 28.39 19.41 1.96
N LEU A 11 27.15 19.63 1.52
CA LEU A 11 26.85 19.91 0.11
C LEU A 11 27.13 21.39 -0.16
N ASN A 12 27.84 21.68 -1.25
CA ASN A 12 27.96 23.06 -1.72
C ASN A 12 26.60 23.62 -2.19
N GLU A 13 26.47 24.94 -2.27
CA GLU A 13 25.20 25.61 -2.60
C GLU A 13 24.59 25.15 -3.92
N ARG A 14 25.44 24.84 -4.92
CA ARG A 14 24.98 24.34 -6.22
C ARG A 14 24.27 23.00 -6.08
N LEU A 15 24.86 22.06 -5.35
CA LEU A 15 24.28 20.74 -5.11
C LEU A 15 23.02 20.81 -4.24
N GLN A 16 23.02 21.68 -3.22
CA GLN A 16 21.82 21.91 -2.41
C GLN A 16 20.66 22.44 -3.25
N LYS A 17 20.93 23.40 -4.15
CA LYS A 17 19.92 23.94 -5.07
C LYS A 17 19.41 22.86 -6.02
N GLN A 18 20.31 22.06 -6.61
CA GLN A 18 19.92 20.95 -7.49
C GLN A 18 19.02 19.93 -6.80
N LEU A 19 19.34 19.58 -5.54
CA LEU A 19 18.50 18.67 -4.75
C LEU A 19 17.12 19.27 -4.48
N LYS A 20 17.07 20.55 -4.07
CA LYS A 20 15.81 21.27 -3.82
C LYS A 20 14.95 21.36 -5.09
N ASP A 21 15.54 21.65 -6.24
CA ASP A 21 14.82 21.73 -7.52
C ASP A 21 14.27 20.34 -7.92
N ALA A 22 15.01 19.25 -7.64
CA ALA A 22 14.56 17.89 -7.87
C ALA A 22 13.40 17.48 -6.93
N GLU A 23 13.50 17.80 -5.63
CA GLU A 23 12.41 17.59 -4.65
C GLU A 23 11.14 18.35 -5.07
N LEU A 24 11.28 19.62 -5.49
CA LEU A 24 10.15 20.41 -5.96
C LEU A 24 9.53 19.83 -7.23
N LYS A 25 10.35 19.37 -8.18
CA LYS A 25 9.87 18.72 -9.41
C LYS A 25 9.13 17.41 -9.11
N PHE A 26 9.61 16.62 -8.16
CA PHE A 26 8.93 15.40 -7.72
C PHE A 26 7.51 15.70 -7.22
N VAL A 27 7.36 16.70 -6.34
CA VAL A 27 6.06 17.10 -5.80
C VAL A 27 5.15 17.68 -6.89
N THR A 28 5.66 18.64 -7.68
CA THR A 28 4.83 19.41 -8.61
C THR A 28 4.50 18.66 -9.90
N ALA A 29 5.50 18.02 -10.54
CA ALA A 29 5.29 17.29 -11.78
C ALA A 29 4.75 15.87 -11.54
N GLY A 30 5.08 15.26 -10.40
CA GLY A 30 4.53 13.96 -9.98
C GLY A 30 3.18 14.06 -9.27
N SER A 31 2.70 15.28 -8.99
CA SER A 31 1.48 15.53 -8.21
C SER A 31 1.48 14.81 -6.86
N HIS A 32 2.64 14.72 -6.22
CA HIS A 32 2.78 14.07 -4.92
C HIS A 32 2.48 15.05 -3.79
N SER A 33 2.08 14.52 -2.64
CA SER A 33 1.96 15.32 -1.41
C SER A 33 3.35 15.78 -0.95
N PHE A 34 3.46 16.97 -0.36
CA PHE A 34 4.70 17.42 0.27
C PHE A 34 5.19 16.45 1.36
N TYR A 35 4.27 15.78 2.05
CA TYR A 35 4.59 14.74 3.03
C TYR A 35 5.29 13.51 2.43
N ALA A 36 5.24 13.32 1.11
CA ALA A 36 5.94 12.22 0.45
C ALA A 36 7.47 12.36 0.55
N LEU A 37 8.00 13.58 0.70
CA LEU A 37 9.44 13.83 0.88
C LEU A 37 9.97 13.32 2.23
N GLU A 38 9.08 13.12 3.21
CA GLU A 38 9.40 12.61 4.54
C GLU A 38 8.91 11.16 4.74
N ASN A 39 8.38 10.53 3.69
CA ASN A 39 7.90 9.16 3.76
C ASN A 39 9.09 8.20 3.88
N GLY A 40 9.14 7.42 4.98
CA GLY A 40 10.22 6.47 5.24
C GLY A 40 10.50 5.52 4.06
N GLY A 41 9.46 5.01 3.40
CA GLY A 41 9.62 4.12 2.25
C GLY A 41 10.25 4.80 1.03
N VAL A 42 9.97 6.09 0.79
CA VAL A 42 10.64 6.87 -0.27
C VAL A 42 12.10 7.11 0.08
N LEU A 43 12.40 7.45 1.34
CA LEU A 43 13.77 7.66 1.80
C LEU A 43 14.61 6.37 1.71
N ASP A 44 14.04 5.24 2.12
CA ASP A 44 14.68 3.92 2.03
C ASP A 44 14.94 3.53 0.57
N LEU A 45 14.00 3.81 -0.34
CA LEU A 45 14.18 3.58 -1.78
C LEU A 45 15.32 4.41 -2.37
N VAL A 46 15.39 5.70 -2.02
CA VAL A 46 16.45 6.60 -2.47
C VAL A 46 17.81 6.15 -1.92
N GLN A 47 17.88 5.80 -0.62
CA GLN A 47 19.11 5.30 -0.02
C GLN A 47 19.56 4.00 -0.68
N THR A 48 18.64 3.07 -0.94
CA THR A 48 18.94 1.82 -1.66
C THR A 48 19.51 2.11 -3.05
N ALA A 49 18.95 3.06 -3.79
CA ALA A 49 19.47 3.43 -5.10
C ALA A 49 20.89 4.02 -5.02
N ILE A 50 21.19 4.83 -3.99
CA ILE A 50 22.53 5.36 -3.72
C ILE A 50 23.50 4.23 -3.40
N ASP A 51 23.10 3.28 -2.56
CA ASP A 51 23.95 2.16 -2.16
C ASP A 51 24.26 1.22 -3.33
N VAL A 52 23.30 1.04 -4.25
CA VAL A 52 23.50 0.27 -5.49
C VAL A 52 24.48 1.00 -6.41
N ASP A 53 24.28 2.31 -6.66
CA ASP A 53 25.20 3.14 -7.48
C ASP A 53 26.63 3.15 -6.90
N ALA A 54 26.77 3.22 -5.57
CA ALA A 54 28.07 3.16 -4.91
C ALA A 54 28.81 1.82 -5.12
N GLN A 55 28.08 0.71 -5.31
CA GLN A 55 28.66 -0.62 -5.50
C GLN A 55 29.02 -0.91 -6.96
N VAL A 56 28.19 -0.47 -7.91
CA VAL A 56 28.33 -0.84 -9.33
C VAL A 56 28.83 0.31 -10.21
N GLY A 57 28.98 1.50 -9.64
CA GLY A 57 29.31 2.73 -10.36
C GLY A 57 28.08 3.40 -10.97
N LYS A 58 28.32 4.44 -11.78
CA LYS A 58 27.27 5.34 -12.27
C LYS A 58 26.17 4.60 -13.05
N LEU A 59 24.96 4.59 -12.50
CA LEU A 59 23.78 3.98 -13.12
C LEU A 59 22.82 5.01 -13.73
N ASN A 60 21.99 4.51 -14.63
CA ASN A 60 20.84 5.23 -15.13
C ASN A 60 19.59 4.84 -14.31
N ALA A 61 18.90 5.82 -13.73
CA ALA A 61 17.73 5.59 -12.90
C ALA A 61 16.61 4.83 -13.63
N HIS A 62 16.52 4.94 -14.96
CA HIS A 62 15.53 4.19 -15.75
C HIS A 62 15.80 2.69 -15.80
N ASP A 63 17.04 2.26 -15.52
CA ASP A 63 17.48 0.88 -15.67
C ASP A 63 17.53 0.12 -14.33
N ILE A 64 17.43 0.84 -13.20
CA ILE A 64 17.54 0.24 -11.86
C ILE A 64 16.20 -0.07 -11.21
N PHE A 65 15.14 0.67 -11.54
CA PHE A 65 13.85 0.52 -10.89
C PHE A 65 12.94 -0.41 -11.68
N TYR A 66 12.34 -1.37 -10.98
CA TYR A 66 11.28 -2.19 -11.55
C TYR A 66 10.04 -1.36 -11.84
N GLY A 67 9.42 -1.62 -12.99
CA GLY A 67 8.19 -0.94 -13.41
C GLY A 67 6.98 -1.28 -12.53
N PRO A 68 5.91 -0.48 -12.62
CA PRO A 68 4.72 -0.60 -11.77
C PRO A 68 4.03 -1.96 -11.89
N LYS A 69 4.08 -2.60 -13.06
CA LYS A 69 3.47 -3.95 -13.26
C LYS A 69 4.17 -5.01 -12.40
N THR A 70 5.50 -5.00 -12.38
CA THR A 70 6.31 -5.97 -11.62
C THR A 70 6.10 -5.77 -10.13
N ILE A 71 6.26 -4.53 -9.64
CA ILE A 71 6.07 -4.21 -8.22
C ILE A 71 4.64 -4.49 -7.76
N ARG A 72 3.62 -4.20 -8.60
CA ARG A 72 2.23 -4.56 -8.29
C ARG A 72 2.04 -6.07 -8.21
N GLY A 73 2.67 -6.83 -9.11
CA GLY A 73 2.66 -8.29 -9.07
C GLY A 73 3.21 -8.81 -7.74
N GLU A 74 4.39 -8.32 -7.35
CA GLU A 74 5.04 -8.68 -6.08
C GLU A 74 4.23 -8.25 -4.85
N ALA A 75 3.62 -7.07 -4.88
CA ALA A 75 2.77 -6.58 -3.81
C ALA A 75 1.48 -7.41 -3.65
N ILE A 76 1.00 -8.04 -4.72
CA ILE A 76 -0.19 -8.92 -4.67
C ILE A 76 0.23 -10.34 -4.26
N SER A 77 1.32 -10.88 -4.83
CA SER A 77 1.84 -12.20 -4.49
C SER A 77 2.32 -12.28 -3.04
N SER A 78 2.78 -11.17 -2.46
CA SER A 78 3.15 -11.08 -1.06
C SER A 78 1.95 -10.98 -0.10
N LYS A 79 0.74 -10.72 -0.58
CA LYS A 79 -0.48 -10.55 0.25
C LYS A 79 -1.40 -11.78 0.20
N THR A 80 -0.85 -12.98 0.25
CA THR A 80 -1.63 -14.22 0.39
C THR A 80 -2.16 -14.39 1.82
N GLY A 81 -3.16 -15.25 2.02
CA GLY A 81 -3.65 -15.58 3.37
C GLY A 81 -2.56 -16.17 4.27
N ILE A 82 -1.62 -16.94 3.70
CA ILE A 82 -0.47 -17.49 4.45
C ILE A 82 0.45 -16.37 4.93
N ASN A 83 0.80 -15.44 4.05
CA ASN A 83 1.71 -14.34 4.42
C ASN A 83 1.08 -13.40 5.45
N ILE A 84 -0.21 -13.09 5.30
CA ILE A 84 -0.97 -12.31 6.28
C ILE A 84 -0.96 -13.03 7.64
N CYS A 85 -1.21 -14.34 7.66
CA CYS A 85 -1.17 -15.13 8.91
C CYS A 85 0.22 -15.08 9.57
N GLN A 86 1.29 -15.27 8.80
CA GLN A 86 2.67 -15.21 9.30
C GLN A 86 3.04 -13.83 9.85
N GLU A 87 2.63 -12.76 9.17
CA GLU A 87 2.88 -11.39 9.60
C GLU A 87 2.20 -11.09 10.95
N ILE A 88 0.92 -11.46 11.10
CA ILE A 88 0.20 -11.25 12.37
C ILE A 88 0.82 -12.10 13.49
N LYS A 89 1.21 -13.35 13.22
CA LYS A 89 1.93 -14.18 14.21
C LYS A 89 3.24 -13.54 14.67
N SER A 90 4.05 -13.06 13.73
CA SER A 90 5.31 -12.37 14.03
C SER A 90 5.09 -11.12 14.89
N ILE A 91 4.02 -10.35 14.62
CA ILE A 91 3.65 -9.20 15.45
C ILE A 91 3.32 -9.66 16.88
N PHE A 92 2.48 -10.68 17.06
CA PHE A 92 2.13 -11.20 18.40
C PHE A 92 3.36 -11.70 19.16
N GLU A 93 4.23 -12.47 18.49
CA GLU A 93 5.48 -12.96 19.05
C GLU A 93 6.40 -11.82 19.48
N SER A 94 6.47 -10.71 18.73
CA SER A 94 7.27 -9.53 19.09
C SER A 94 6.84 -8.86 20.40
N PHE A 95 5.59 -9.08 20.83
CA PHE A 95 5.04 -8.62 22.11
C PHE A 95 4.94 -9.74 23.15
N ASN A 96 5.51 -10.94 22.89
CA ASN A 96 5.36 -12.13 23.72
C ASN A 96 3.89 -12.55 23.97
N LEU A 97 3.02 -12.36 22.98
CA LEU A 97 1.61 -12.76 23.05
C LEU A 97 1.39 -14.10 22.34
N SER A 98 0.48 -14.91 22.87
CA SER A 98 -0.02 -16.11 22.20
C SER A 98 -1.08 -15.74 21.18
N PHE A 99 -1.06 -16.42 20.03
CA PHE A 99 -2.02 -16.19 18.95
C PHE A 99 -3.43 -16.74 19.29
N GLY A 100 -3.50 -17.80 20.09
CA GLY A 100 -4.66 -18.70 20.29
C GLY A 100 -5.86 -18.20 21.07
N ASP A 101 -5.76 -17.07 21.78
CA ASP A 101 -6.82 -16.61 22.69
C ASP A 101 -7.42 -15.26 22.28
N THR A 102 -7.09 -14.77 21.09
CA THR A 102 -7.52 -13.43 20.63
C THR A 102 -8.54 -13.54 19.51
N SER A 103 -9.73 -12.98 19.72
CA SER A 103 -10.69 -12.81 18.63
C SER A 103 -10.26 -11.68 17.70
N PHE A 104 -10.29 -11.92 16.39
CA PHE A 104 -9.89 -10.94 15.37
C PHE A 104 -11.10 -10.33 14.67
N VAL A 105 -11.15 -9.00 14.57
CA VAL A 105 -12.18 -8.29 13.79
C VAL A 105 -11.59 -7.82 12.47
N THR A 106 -12.07 -8.38 11.35
CA THR A 106 -11.56 -8.04 10.01
C THR A 106 -12.69 -7.83 9.02
N ASP A 107 -12.40 -7.20 7.88
CA ASP A 107 -13.33 -7.21 6.74
C ASP A 107 -13.50 -8.62 6.12
N GLN A 108 -14.20 -8.70 4.99
CA GLN A 108 -14.46 -9.95 4.27
C GLN A 108 -13.53 -10.14 3.07
N GLY A 109 -12.37 -9.47 3.03
CA GLY A 109 -11.37 -9.67 1.98
C GLY A 109 -10.93 -11.14 1.94
N SER A 110 -10.91 -11.74 0.75
CA SER A 110 -10.70 -13.19 0.58
C SER A 110 -9.42 -13.71 1.23
N ASN A 111 -8.31 -12.97 1.09
CA ASN A 111 -7.02 -13.35 1.69
C ASN A 111 -7.01 -13.16 3.22
N MET A 112 -7.72 -12.15 3.75
CA MET A 112 -7.91 -11.99 5.20
C MET A 112 -8.72 -13.18 5.74
N VAL A 113 -9.84 -13.53 5.11
CA VAL A 113 -10.66 -14.69 5.52
C VAL A 113 -9.84 -15.98 5.45
N ALA A 114 -9.08 -16.19 4.38
CA ALA A 114 -8.22 -17.36 4.24
C ALA A 114 -7.15 -17.43 5.34
N ALA A 115 -6.56 -16.31 5.76
CA ALA A 115 -5.53 -16.27 6.80
C ALA A 115 -6.02 -16.86 8.14
N PHE A 116 -7.24 -16.54 8.56
CA PHE A 116 -7.80 -17.02 9.82
C PHE A 116 -8.44 -18.41 9.73
N ASN A 117 -8.78 -18.88 8.53
CA ASN A 117 -9.18 -20.27 8.33
C ASN A 117 -7.99 -21.24 8.53
N ILE A 118 -6.75 -20.77 8.36
CA ILE A 118 -5.54 -21.59 8.56
C ILE A 118 -5.28 -21.87 10.05
N THR A 119 -5.67 -20.94 10.93
CA THR A 119 -5.28 -20.95 12.35
C THR A 119 -6.40 -21.36 13.30
N GLU A 120 -7.60 -21.65 12.78
CA GLU A 120 -8.82 -21.94 13.57
C GLU A 120 -9.22 -20.83 14.56
N GLU A 121 -8.68 -19.62 14.40
CA GLU A 121 -8.94 -18.51 15.30
C GLU A 121 -10.36 -17.95 15.15
N ALA A 122 -10.91 -17.46 16.25
CA ALA A 122 -12.20 -16.79 16.27
C ALA A 122 -12.15 -15.48 15.48
N ARG A 123 -12.64 -15.49 14.24
CA ARG A 123 -12.75 -14.30 13.39
C ARG A 123 -14.17 -13.75 13.38
N ILE A 124 -14.31 -12.48 13.73
CA ILE A 124 -15.55 -11.72 13.72
C ILE A 124 -15.55 -10.77 12.51
N PRO A 125 -16.55 -10.83 11.62
CA PRO A 125 -16.63 -9.89 10.51
C PRO A 125 -16.88 -8.45 10.97
N CYS A 126 -16.18 -7.49 10.38
CA CYS A 126 -16.30 -6.07 10.68
C CYS A 126 -17.70 -5.53 10.31
N MET A 127 -18.36 -4.86 11.27
CA MET A 127 -19.68 -4.27 11.05
C MET A 127 -19.66 -3.08 10.12
N ALA A 128 -18.60 -2.26 10.12
CA ALA A 128 -18.48 -1.13 9.20
C ALA A 128 -18.50 -1.61 7.73
N HIS A 129 -17.72 -2.66 7.43
CA HIS A 129 -17.72 -3.25 6.09
C HIS A 129 -19.09 -3.84 5.74
N ARG A 130 -19.75 -4.57 6.66
CA ARG A 130 -21.09 -5.12 6.42
C ARG A 130 -22.15 -4.04 6.16
N CYS A 131 -22.15 -2.96 6.93
CA CYS A 131 -23.06 -1.84 6.73
C CYS A 131 -22.82 -1.21 5.35
N ASN A 132 -21.56 -0.95 4.98
CA ASN A 132 -21.23 -0.39 3.68
C ASN A 132 -21.68 -1.29 2.53
N THR A 133 -21.37 -2.59 2.58
CA THR A 133 -21.82 -3.57 1.56
C THR A 133 -23.35 -3.63 1.47
N THR A 134 -24.05 -3.53 2.60
CA THR A 134 -25.52 -3.54 2.62
C THR A 134 -26.09 -2.31 1.93
N LEU A 135 -25.56 -1.12 2.23
CA LEU A 135 -25.97 0.14 1.60
C LEU A 135 -25.67 0.14 0.10
N GLU A 136 -24.45 -0.25 -0.29
CA GLU A 136 -24.04 -0.35 -1.69
C GLU A 136 -24.91 -1.34 -2.47
N THR A 137 -25.18 -2.52 -1.90
CA THR A 137 -26.06 -3.52 -2.52
C THR A 137 -27.49 -3.00 -2.66
N ALA A 138 -28.02 -2.33 -1.64
CA ALA A 138 -29.36 -1.76 -1.68
C ALA A 138 -29.45 -0.65 -2.74
N TRP A 139 -28.44 0.22 -2.81
CA TRP A 139 -28.35 1.28 -3.81
C TRP A 139 -28.29 0.74 -5.23
N ASN A 140 -27.38 -0.20 -5.50
CA ASN A 140 -27.22 -0.80 -6.83
C ASN A 140 -28.49 -1.54 -7.30
N ARG A 141 -29.24 -2.14 -6.37
CA ARG A 141 -30.55 -2.75 -6.68
C ARG A 141 -31.60 -1.71 -7.07
N VAL A 142 -31.62 -0.55 -6.42
CA VAL A 142 -32.53 0.55 -6.78
C VAL A 142 -32.14 1.13 -8.13
N ASP A 143 -30.85 1.37 -8.37
CA ASP A 143 -30.35 1.91 -9.63
C ASP A 143 -30.62 0.98 -10.83
N ALA A 144 -30.40 -0.33 -10.66
CA ALA A 144 -30.73 -1.33 -11.67
C ALA A 144 -32.24 -1.36 -12.00
N LYS A 145 -33.12 -1.19 -11.01
CA LYS A 145 -34.57 -1.11 -11.25
C LYS A 145 -34.95 0.15 -12.02
N ASN A 146 -34.36 1.29 -11.67
CA ASN A 146 -34.65 2.58 -12.31
C ASN A 146 -34.12 2.63 -13.75
N SER A 147 -32.93 2.10 -14.01
CA SER A 147 -32.38 1.97 -15.36
C SER A 147 -33.19 1.01 -16.23
N THR A 148 -33.65 -0.12 -15.68
CA THR A 148 -34.56 -1.04 -16.38
C THR A 148 -35.90 -0.38 -16.72
N PHE A 149 -36.46 0.42 -15.78
CA PHE A 149 -37.71 1.15 -16.00
C PHE A 149 -37.56 2.26 -17.06
N ALA A 150 -36.41 2.95 -17.08
CA ALA A 150 -36.09 3.96 -18.09
C ALA A 150 -35.97 3.35 -19.50
N VAL A 151 -35.36 2.16 -19.62
CA VAL A 151 -35.26 1.42 -20.90
C VAL A 151 -36.64 0.97 -21.38
N PHE A 152 -37.50 0.47 -20.49
CA PHE A 152 -38.85 0.02 -20.84
C PHE A 152 -39.72 1.16 -21.42
N ASN A 153 -39.62 2.37 -20.86
CA ASN A 153 -40.35 3.55 -21.35
C ASN A 153 -39.87 4.07 -22.71
N LEU A 154 -38.58 3.88 -23.05
CA LEU A 154 -38.04 4.24 -24.36
C LEU A 154 -38.43 3.26 -25.48
N THR A 155 -38.74 2.01 -25.14
CA THR A 155 -39.18 0.99 -26.11
C THR A 155 -40.67 0.99 -26.41
N LEU A 156 -41.47 1.71 -25.62
CA LEU A 156 -42.93 1.80 -25.77
C LEU A 156 -43.41 3.15 -26.37
N SER A 157 -42.47 4.06 -26.65
CA SER A 157 -42.68 5.30 -27.41
C SER A 157 -42.25 5.14 -28.86
#